data_AF-A0DN48-F1
#
_entry.id   AF-A0DN48-F1
#
_cell.length_a   1.000
_cell.length_b   1.000
_cell.length_c   1.000
_cell.angle_alpha   90.00
_cell.angle_beta   90.00
_cell.angle_gamma   90.00
#
_symmetry.space_group_name_H-M   'P 1'
#
loop_
_entity.id
_entity.type
_entity.pdbx_description
1 polymer ?
#
loop_
_entity_poly.entity_id
_entity_poly.type
_entity_poly.pdbx_seq_one_letter_code
_entity_poly.pdbx_strand_id
1 'polypeptide(L)'
;MLKKKGSEQLDIIFEAGEDLLNFSKNQVIMIKNNSIKLPIIKPRTFLSYSFEFCGITGLSYKMLRFQSLGRDIRPETNIMTSCLVKVIHTTEFSQMAQNPLKTSFQGLFTQGSHSDILLQINKESPIPLHKCILACRSPKFNGMFSSNMIESNQILVKVEHNKPELFRIMLQWIYCGYWKEFPEEIEDTCDLMLLADEYLITDLKQKCEEDIISKLGSSNILQILLFVEQHSNLVSQLLLEKTNSMFIDDFDKIHKLNPNLEQDITRMPGLMTKLFQNLHQKKIRKGRKVHFVVDDFEESDSDDYVRNYTQHFYQ
;
A
#
# COMPACT_ATOMS: atom_id res chain seq x y z
N MET A 1 -26.78 -36.96 -42.39
CA MET A 1 -26.52 -35.76 -41.56
C MET A 1 -25.02 -35.63 -41.32
N LEU A 2 -24.37 -34.69 -42.02
CA LEU A 2 -22.93 -34.43 -41.90
C LEU A 2 -22.65 -33.72 -40.57
N LYS A 3 -21.90 -34.37 -39.67
CA LYS A 3 -21.31 -33.71 -38.50
C LYS A 3 -20.31 -32.66 -39.00
N LYS A 4 -20.63 -31.37 -38.83
CA LYS A 4 -19.65 -30.29 -38.97
C LYS A 4 -18.53 -30.54 -37.96
N LYS A 5 -17.31 -30.76 -38.45
CA LYS A 5 -16.07 -30.63 -37.68
C LYS A 5 -16.10 -29.28 -36.95
N GLY A 6 -16.08 -29.31 -35.62
CA GLY A 6 -15.96 -28.09 -34.82
C GLY A 6 -14.67 -27.38 -35.18
N SER A 7 -14.76 -26.15 -35.66
CA SER A 7 -13.64 -25.23 -35.66
C SER A 7 -13.20 -25.07 -34.21
N GLU A 8 -11.96 -25.41 -33.87
CA GLU A 8 -11.40 -25.09 -32.56
C GLU A 8 -11.54 -23.58 -32.35
N GLN A 9 -12.35 -23.21 -31.36
CA GLN A 9 -12.59 -21.82 -31.02
C GLN A 9 -11.31 -21.27 -30.42
N LEU A 10 -10.73 -20.26 -31.08
CA LEU A 10 -9.53 -19.60 -30.61
C LEU A 10 -9.89 -18.72 -29.41
N ASP A 11 -9.22 -18.92 -28.28
CA ASP A 11 -9.50 -18.21 -27.04
C ASP A 11 -8.22 -17.60 -26.47
N ILE A 12 -8.34 -16.39 -25.92
CA ILE A 12 -7.36 -15.87 -24.97
C ILE A 12 -7.81 -16.28 -23.56
N ILE A 13 -6.90 -16.91 -22.81
CA ILE A 13 -7.19 -17.46 -21.49
C ILE A 13 -6.45 -16.59 -20.47
N PHE A 14 -7.19 -15.80 -19.68
CA PHE A 14 -6.63 -15.06 -18.56
C PHE A 14 -6.67 -15.94 -17.32
N GLU A 15 -5.51 -16.42 -16.87
CA GLU A 15 -5.35 -17.24 -15.67
C GLU A 15 -4.78 -16.39 -14.52
N ALA A 16 -5.39 -16.49 -13.34
CA ALA A 16 -4.90 -15.80 -12.15
C ALA A 16 -3.62 -16.48 -11.64
N GLY A 17 -2.49 -15.77 -11.66
CA GLY A 17 -1.22 -16.27 -11.11
C GLY A 17 -1.16 -16.26 -9.58
N GLU A 18 -2.05 -15.50 -8.97
CA GLU A 18 -2.27 -15.33 -7.53
C GLU A 18 -3.73 -14.92 -7.28
N ASP A 19 -4.13 -14.74 -6.01
CA ASP A 19 -5.48 -14.28 -5.70
C ASP A 19 -5.66 -12.81 -6.12
N LEU A 20 -6.52 -12.57 -7.11
CA LEU A 20 -6.81 -11.23 -7.61
C LEU A 20 -7.86 -10.57 -6.72
N LEU A 21 -7.39 -9.70 -5.85
CA LEU A 21 -8.19 -8.85 -4.97
C LEU A 21 -8.62 -7.53 -5.63
N ASN A 22 -9.82 -7.06 -5.32
CA ASN A 22 -10.20 -5.66 -5.49
C ASN A 22 -9.94 -4.91 -4.18
N PHE A 23 -8.86 -4.12 -4.14
CA PHE A 23 -8.45 -3.39 -2.93
C PHE A 23 -9.48 -2.36 -2.45
N SER A 24 -10.23 -1.73 -3.36
CA SER A 24 -11.24 -0.73 -2.98
C SER A 24 -12.45 -1.34 -2.25
N LYS A 25 -12.79 -2.60 -2.56
CA LYS A 25 -13.92 -3.33 -2.00
C LYS A 25 -13.50 -4.40 -0.99
N ASN A 26 -12.20 -4.58 -0.77
CA ASN A 26 -11.60 -5.64 0.05
C ASN A 26 -12.19 -7.04 -0.24
N GLN A 27 -12.30 -7.38 -1.53
CA GLN A 27 -12.96 -8.60 -2.00
C GLN A 27 -12.05 -9.39 -2.94
N VAL A 28 -11.98 -10.71 -2.78
CA VAL A 28 -11.35 -11.62 -3.76
C VAL A 28 -12.26 -11.73 -4.98
N ILE A 29 -11.74 -11.35 -6.14
CA ILE A 29 -12.45 -11.42 -7.42
C ILE A 29 -12.15 -12.74 -8.13
N MET A 30 -10.91 -13.21 -8.06
CA MET A 30 -10.49 -14.41 -8.77
C MET A 30 -9.41 -15.12 -7.98
N ILE A 31 -9.64 -16.39 -7.64
CA ILE A 31 -8.69 -17.24 -6.91
C ILE A 31 -7.58 -17.68 -7.86
N LYS A 32 -6.37 -17.83 -7.34
CA LYS A 32 -5.21 -18.37 -8.06
C LYS A 32 -5.56 -19.65 -8.86
N ASN A 33 -5.02 -19.74 -10.07
CA ASN A 33 -5.22 -20.81 -11.07
C ASN A 33 -6.62 -20.91 -11.69
N ASN A 34 -7.59 -20.09 -11.27
CA ASN A 34 -8.82 -19.96 -12.04
C ASN A 34 -8.54 -19.18 -13.33
N SER A 35 -9.41 -19.35 -14.33
CA SER A 35 -9.26 -18.66 -15.62
C SER A 35 -10.58 -18.12 -16.18
N ILE A 36 -10.48 -17.00 -16.91
CA ILE A 36 -11.54 -16.42 -17.73
C ILE A 36 -11.11 -16.54 -19.19
N LYS A 37 -11.97 -17.09 -20.04
CA LYS A 37 -11.71 -17.25 -21.47
C LYS A 37 -12.49 -16.21 -22.25
N LEU A 38 -11.81 -15.49 -23.15
CA LEU A 38 -12.46 -14.58 -24.10
C LEU A 38 -12.24 -15.08 -25.53
N PRO A 39 -13.30 -15.16 -26.35
CA PRO A 39 -13.19 -15.68 -27.70
C PRO A 39 -12.50 -14.68 -28.64
N ILE A 40 -11.63 -15.20 -29.51
CA ILE A 40 -10.94 -14.45 -30.55
C ILE A 40 -11.82 -14.46 -31.81
N ILE A 41 -12.82 -13.58 -31.82
CA ILE A 41 -13.78 -13.47 -32.93
C ILE A 41 -13.22 -12.58 -34.05
N LYS A 42 -12.45 -11.55 -33.68
CA LYS A 42 -11.81 -10.60 -34.59
C LYS A 42 -10.39 -10.27 -34.10
N PRO A 43 -9.44 -9.99 -35.01
CA PRO A 43 -8.13 -9.52 -34.62
C PRO A 43 -8.26 -8.15 -33.93
N ARG A 44 -7.77 -8.07 -32.70
CA ARG A 44 -7.68 -6.83 -31.92
C ARG A 44 -6.42 -6.86 -31.04
N THR A 45 -6.05 -5.68 -30.57
CA THR A 45 -4.89 -5.51 -29.70
C THR A 45 -5.12 -6.19 -28.35
N PHE A 46 -4.03 -6.61 -27.71
CA PHE A 46 -4.05 -7.18 -26.37
C PHE A 46 -4.70 -6.21 -25.36
N LEU A 47 -4.46 -4.90 -25.52
CA LEU A 47 -5.09 -3.86 -24.70
C LEU A 47 -6.63 -3.94 -24.69
N SER A 48 -7.24 -4.26 -25.83
CA SER A 48 -8.69 -4.42 -25.90
C SER A 48 -9.18 -5.63 -25.11
N TYR A 49 -8.46 -6.76 -25.18
CA TYR A 49 -8.80 -7.94 -24.39
C TYR A 49 -8.60 -7.71 -22.90
N SER A 50 -7.54 -7.00 -22.50
CA SER A 50 -7.29 -6.68 -21.10
C SER A 50 -8.36 -5.75 -20.53
N PHE A 51 -8.86 -4.77 -21.29
CA PHE A 51 -9.98 -3.93 -20.83
C PHE A 51 -11.29 -4.70 -20.70
N GLU A 52 -11.55 -5.64 -21.60
CA GLU A 52 -12.73 -6.51 -21.48
C GLU A 52 -12.63 -7.42 -20.25
N PHE A 53 -11.47 -8.04 -20.01
CA PHE A 53 -11.18 -8.78 -18.79
C PHE A 53 -11.39 -7.92 -17.53
N CYS A 54 -10.88 -6.69 -17.53
CA CYS A 54 -11.05 -5.74 -16.43
C CYS A 54 -12.53 -5.34 -16.24
N GLY A 55 -13.29 -5.17 -17.33
CA GLY A 55 -14.71 -4.87 -17.29
C GLY A 55 -15.53 -6.00 -16.67
N ILE A 56 -15.18 -7.26 -16.98
CA ILE A 56 -15.83 -8.45 -16.42
C ILE A 56 -15.50 -8.62 -14.93
N THR A 57 -14.23 -8.44 -14.56
CA THR A 57 -13.74 -8.67 -13.20
C THR A 57 -13.96 -7.46 -12.27
N GLY A 58 -14.19 -6.27 -12.82
CA GLY A 58 -14.19 -5.02 -12.07
C GLY A 58 -12.83 -4.65 -11.49
N LEU A 59 -11.75 -5.29 -11.97
CA LEU A 59 -10.37 -4.97 -11.58
C LEU A 59 -9.85 -3.80 -12.41
N SER A 60 -9.01 -2.97 -11.80
CA SER A 60 -8.36 -1.87 -12.51
C SER A 60 -7.23 -2.41 -13.38
N TYR A 61 -7.24 -2.11 -14.68
CA TYR A 61 -6.14 -2.46 -15.59
C TYR A 61 -4.77 -2.02 -15.05
N LYS A 62 -4.73 -0.86 -14.37
CA LYS A 62 -3.51 -0.29 -13.79
C LYS A 62 -2.93 -1.10 -12.63
N MET A 63 -3.73 -1.94 -11.99
CA MET A 63 -3.32 -2.77 -10.87
C MET A 63 -2.84 -4.14 -11.32
N LEU A 64 -2.89 -4.45 -12.61
CA LEU A 64 -2.63 -5.78 -13.12
C LEU A 64 -1.42 -5.79 -14.06
N ARG A 65 -0.65 -6.87 -13.99
CA ARG A 65 0.40 -7.22 -14.93
C ARG A 65 0.00 -8.48 -15.67
N PHE A 66 0.22 -8.48 -16.98
CA PHE A 66 -0.20 -9.55 -17.89
C PHE A 66 1.03 -10.18 -18.55
N GLN A 67 1.21 -11.47 -18.33
CA GLN A 67 2.38 -12.22 -18.80
C GLN A 67 2.00 -13.42 -19.64
N SER A 68 2.71 -13.64 -20.74
CA SER A 68 2.68 -14.88 -21.51
C SER A 68 4.05 -15.52 -21.48
N LEU A 69 4.13 -16.80 -21.12
CA LEU A 69 5.40 -17.54 -20.99
C LEU A 69 6.45 -16.81 -20.14
N GLY A 70 6.02 -16.15 -19.06
CA GLY A 70 6.88 -15.41 -18.14
C GLY A 70 7.38 -14.05 -18.65
N ARG A 71 6.87 -13.55 -19.78
CA ARG A 71 7.21 -12.23 -20.33
C ARG A 71 5.99 -11.32 -20.41
N ASP A 72 6.19 -10.02 -20.21
CA ASP A 72 5.12 -9.03 -20.31
C ASP A 72 4.64 -8.89 -21.76
N ILE A 73 3.32 -8.82 -21.91
CA ILE A 73 2.67 -8.64 -23.21
C ILE A 73 2.53 -7.15 -23.47
N ARG A 74 3.04 -6.67 -24.61
CA ARG A 74 2.88 -5.27 -25.00
C ARG A 74 1.40 -4.99 -25.33
N PRO A 75 0.81 -3.88 -24.86
CA PRO A 75 -0.60 -3.54 -25.11
C PRO A 75 -0.98 -3.53 -26.60
N GLU A 76 -0.05 -3.13 -27.47
CA GLU A 76 -0.24 -2.99 -28.92
C GLU A 76 -0.16 -4.34 -29.66
N THR A 77 0.17 -5.44 -28.98
CA THR A 77 0.31 -6.77 -29.59
C THR A 77 -1.02 -7.23 -30.17
N ASN A 78 -1.06 -7.58 -31.45
CA ASN A 78 -2.25 -8.18 -32.07
C ASN A 78 -2.35 -9.66 -31.71
N ILE A 79 -3.46 -10.06 -31.10
CA ILE A 79 -3.72 -11.46 -30.74
C ILE A 79 -4.52 -12.11 -31.87
N MET A 80 -3.90 -13.10 -32.52
CA MET A 80 -4.47 -13.84 -33.65
C MET A 80 -4.58 -15.35 -33.41
N THR A 81 -3.97 -15.86 -32.34
CA THR A 81 -3.94 -17.28 -31.97
C THR A 81 -4.29 -17.42 -30.50
N SER A 82 -4.74 -18.60 -30.08
CA SER A 82 -4.98 -18.88 -28.67
C SER A 82 -3.70 -18.66 -27.85
N CYS A 83 -3.85 -18.04 -26.69
CA CYS A 83 -2.74 -17.81 -25.77
C CYS A 83 -3.20 -17.84 -24.31
N LEU A 84 -2.30 -18.30 -23.44
CA LEU A 84 -2.46 -18.24 -21.99
C LEU A 84 -1.78 -16.98 -21.47
N VAL A 85 -2.53 -16.18 -20.73
CA VAL A 85 -2.10 -14.94 -20.12
C VAL A 85 -2.23 -15.07 -18.63
N LYS A 86 -1.10 -15.05 -17.94
CA LYS A 86 -1.04 -15.01 -16.48
C LYS A 86 -1.27 -13.58 -16.00
N VAL A 87 -2.22 -13.41 -15.10
CA VAL A 87 -2.61 -12.15 -14.50
C VAL A 87 -2.15 -12.14 -13.05
N ILE A 88 -1.39 -11.12 -12.67
CA ILE A 88 -0.93 -10.90 -11.29
C ILE A 88 -1.15 -9.44 -10.93
N HIS A 89 -1.29 -9.12 -9.66
CA HIS A 89 -1.24 -7.74 -9.21
C HIS A 89 0.15 -7.17 -9.44
N THR A 90 0.19 -5.93 -9.89
CA THR A 90 1.42 -5.17 -9.92
C THR A 90 1.48 -4.27 -8.70
N THR A 91 2.60 -4.33 -7.97
CA THR A 91 2.96 -3.30 -6.98
C THR A 91 3.46 -2.02 -7.68
N GLU A 92 3.62 -2.05 -9.00
CA GLU A 92 4.06 -0.92 -9.80
C GLU A 92 2.89 0.02 -10.12
N PHE A 93 2.51 0.81 -9.12
CA PHE A 93 1.96 2.16 -9.35
C PHE A 93 2.95 3.07 -10.14
N SER A 94 4.16 2.56 -10.39
CA SER A 94 5.34 3.21 -10.99
C SER A 94 5.33 3.38 -12.52
N GLN A 95 4.35 2.86 -13.26
CA GLN A 95 4.29 2.99 -14.72
C GLN A 95 3.18 3.95 -15.22
N MET A 96 3.09 5.14 -14.62
CA MET A 96 2.76 6.31 -15.44
C MET A 96 3.94 6.57 -16.39
N ALA A 97 3.69 7.20 -17.55
CA ALA A 97 4.76 7.68 -18.43
C ALA A 97 5.88 8.27 -17.57
N GLN A 98 7.09 7.70 -17.65
CA GLN A 98 8.28 8.06 -16.85
C GLN A 98 8.19 9.53 -16.48
N ASN A 99 7.89 9.86 -15.21
CA ASN A 99 7.82 11.27 -14.80
C ASN A 99 9.20 11.84 -15.08
N PRO A 100 9.39 12.66 -16.13
CA PRO A 100 10.73 13.04 -16.57
C PRO A 100 11.44 13.81 -15.45
N LEU A 101 10.67 14.53 -14.63
CA LEU A 101 11.18 15.22 -13.45
C LEU A 101 11.77 14.25 -12.42
N LYS A 102 11.18 13.08 -12.21
CA LYS A 102 11.70 12.09 -11.25
C LYS A 102 13.12 11.67 -11.61
N THR A 103 13.35 11.32 -12.87
CA THR A 103 14.67 10.94 -13.38
C THR A 103 15.64 12.12 -13.37
N SER A 104 15.17 13.32 -13.74
CA SER A 104 16.00 14.54 -13.68
C SER A 104 16.42 14.90 -12.25
N PHE A 105 15.50 14.87 -11.28
CA PHE A 105 15.81 15.14 -9.87
C PHE A 105 16.69 14.05 -9.26
N GLN A 106 16.50 12.78 -9.62
CA GLN A 106 17.43 11.73 -9.24
C GLN A 106 18.84 12.00 -9.79
N GLY A 107 18.94 12.44 -11.05
CA GLY A 107 20.21 12.89 -11.65
C GLY A 107 20.86 14.04 -10.89
N LEU A 108 20.09 15.05 -10.49
CA LEU A 108 20.57 16.17 -9.67
C LEU A 108 21.12 15.68 -8.31
N PHE A 109 20.45 14.75 -7.65
CA PHE A 109 20.92 14.17 -6.39
C PHE A 109 22.21 13.36 -6.56
N THR A 110 22.31 12.52 -7.59
CA THR A 110 23.48 11.65 -7.81
C THR A 110 24.69 12.42 -8.33
N GLN A 111 24.49 13.41 -9.21
CA GLN A 111 25.58 14.16 -9.84
C GLN A 111 26.00 15.40 -9.05
N GLY A 112 25.07 16.00 -8.28
CA GLY A 112 25.32 17.24 -7.53
C GLY A 112 25.47 18.49 -8.40
N SER A 113 25.08 18.45 -9.67
CA SER A 113 25.22 19.58 -10.58
C SER A 113 24.35 20.76 -10.12
N HIS A 114 24.95 21.96 -10.02
CA HIS A 114 24.31 23.18 -9.52
C HIS A 114 23.91 23.14 -8.03
N SER A 115 24.52 22.27 -7.22
CA SER A 115 24.34 22.28 -5.77
C SER A 115 24.81 23.59 -5.15
N ASP A 116 24.03 24.15 -4.23
CA ASP A 116 24.31 25.38 -3.50
C ASP A 116 24.51 25.13 -1.99
N ILE A 117 24.55 23.86 -1.58
CA ILE A 117 24.86 23.40 -0.23
C ILE A 117 25.51 22.01 -0.23
N LEU A 118 26.35 21.77 0.78
CA LEU A 118 26.96 20.50 1.10
C LEU A 118 26.43 20.05 2.47
N LEU A 119 26.00 18.80 2.57
CA LEU A 119 25.57 18.21 3.84
C LEU A 119 26.49 17.05 4.20
N GLN A 120 27.16 17.16 5.34
CA GLN A 120 28.01 16.13 5.90
C GLN A 120 27.27 15.42 7.04
N ILE A 121 27.05 14.12 6.88
CA ILE A 121 26.47 13.25 7.91
C ILE A 121 27.64 12.62 8.66
N ASN A 122 27.71 12.85 9.98
CA ASN A 122 28.82 12.42 10.84
C ASN A 122 30.18 12.86 10.27
N LYS A 123 31.08 11.89 10.00
CA LYS A 123 32.44 12.11 9.46
C LYS A 123 32.58 11.67 7.99
N GLU A 124 31.46 11.49 7.29
CA GLU A 124 31.46 11.01 5.91
C GLU A 124 31.77 12.13 4.91
N SER A 125 31.94 11.75 3.64
CA SER A 125 32.08 12.72 2.56
C SER A 125 30.83 13.60 2.43
N PRO A 126 30.97 14.94 2.35
CA PRO A 126 29.84 15.83 2.16
C PRO A 126 29.06 15.52 0.88
N ILE A 127 27.74 15.55 0.96
CA ILE A 127 26.82 15.30 -0.14
C ILE A 127 26.41 16.66 -0.74
N PRO A 128 26.61 16.90 -2.05
CA PRO A 128 26.10 18.08 -2.72
C PRO A 128 24.57 18.04 -2.87
N LEU A 129 23.89 19.09 -2.44
CA LEU A 129 22.42 19.20 -2.41
C LEU A 129 21.95 20.59 -2.86
N HIS A 130 20.63 20.77 -2.97
CA HIS A 130 19.99 21.98 -3.44
C HIS A 130 19.04 22.54 -2.37
N LYS A 131 19.33 23.73 -1.85
CA LYS A 131 18.54 24.39 -0.79
C LYS A 131 17.07 24.52 -1.20
N CYS A 132 16.80 24.91 -2.44
CA CYS A 132 15.44 25.10 -2.94
C CYS A 132 14.60 23.82 -2.92
N ILE A 133 15.18 22.66 -3.26
CA ILE A 133 14.50 21.36 -3.25
C ILE A 133 14.23 20.94 -1.80
N LEU A 134 15.25 21.00 -0.95
CA LEU A 134 15.15 20.65 0.47
C LEU A 134 14.11 21.53 1.19
N ALA A 135 14.15 22.84 0.99
CA ALA A 135 13.20 23.80 1.59
C ALA A 135 11.76 23.56 1.12
N CYS A 136 11.56 23.29 -0.16
CA CYS A 136 10.22 23.05 -0.72
C CYS A 136 9.59 21.75 -0.17
N ARG A 137 10.41 20.75 0.14
CA ARG A 137 9.95 19.40 0.53
C ARG A 137 9.96 19.13 2.03
N SER A 138 10.65 19.96 2.82
CA SER A 138 10.73 19.83 4.27
C SER A 138 10.64 21.21 4.94
N PRO A 139 9.56 21.46 5.71
CA PRO A 139 9.43 22.67 6.51
C PRO A 139 10.59 22.89 7.49
N LYS A 140 11.19 21.81 8.02
CA LYS A 140 12.38 21.91 8.89
C LYS A 140 13.59 22.47 8.12
N PHE A 141 13.87 21.95 6.93
CA PHE A 141 14.91 22.52 6.07
C PHE A 141 14.59 23.96 5.66
N ASN A 142 13.33 24.26 5.34
CA ASN A 142 12.93 25.63 5.01
C ASN A 142 13.21 26.62 6.16
N GLY A 143 12.83 26.26 7.39
CA GLY A 143 13.12 27.06 8.58
C GLY A 143 14.63 27.20 8.83
N MET A 144 15.39 26.12 8.61
CA MET A 144 16.84 26.10 8.75
C MET A 144 17.53 27.06 7.76
N PHE A 145 17.04 27.17 6.52
CA PHE A 145 17.62 28.07 5.50
C PHE A 145 17.06 29.49 5.52
N SER A 146 15.83 29.68 6.02
CA SER A 146 15.18 31.00 6.08
C SER A 146 15.56 31.79 7.33
N SER A 147 16.02 31.12 8.38
CA SER A 147 16.54 31.79 9.58
C SER A 147 17.99 32.21 9.36
N ASN A 148 18.37 33.40 9.86
CA ASN A 148 19.77 33.88 9.88
C ASN A 148 20.69 33.03 10.79
N MET A 149 20.32 31.78 11.14
CA MET A 149 21.06 30.90 12.04
C MET A 149 22.14 30.07 11.34
N ILE A 150 22.05 29.92 10.02
CA ILE A 150 23.17 29.53 9.17
C ILE A 150 23.49 30.80 8.39
N GLU A 151 24.68 31.36 8.60
CA GLU A 151 25.15 32.47 7.76
C GLU A 151 24.79 32.13 6.32
N SER A 152 24.08 33.02 5.63
CA SER A 152 23.61 32.82 4.26
C SER A 152 24.73 32.40 3.27
N ASN A 153 25.99 32.48 3.72
CA ASN A 153 27.22 32.09 3.05
C ASN A 153 27.82 30.72 3.47
N GLN A 154 27.30 30.02 4.48
CA GLN A 154 27.81 28.70 4.86
C GLN A 154 27.35 27.64 3.86
N ILE A 155 28.32 27.09 3.14
CA ILE A 155 28.14 26.06 2.12
C ILE A 155 28.05 24.67 2.77
N LEU A 156 28.58 24.45 3.97
CA LEU A 156 28.63 23.13 4.61
C LEU A 156 27.77 23.05 5.87
N VAL A 157 26.77 22.15 5.87
CA VAL A 157 25.95 21.78 7.02
C VAL A 157 26.42 20.44 7.55
N LYS A 158 26.63 20.35 8.86
CA LYS A 158 27.00 19.10 9.54
C LYS A 158 25.84 18.59 10.36
N VAL A 159 25.51 17.31 10.20
CA VAL A 159 24.45 16.63 10.93
C VAL A 159 25.04 15.38 11.56
N GLU A 160 24.78 15.17 12.85
CA GLU A 160 25.08 13.91 13.52
C GLU A 160 23.81 13.03 13.56
N HIS A 161 23.92 11.79 13.10
CA HIS A 161 22.79 10.85 13.09
C HIS A 161 23.25 9.41 13.33
N ASN A 162 22.48 8.67 14.13
CA ASN A 162 22.81 7.29 14.54
C ASN A 162 22.78 6.31 13.37
N LYS A 163 21.87 6.53 12.40
CA LYS A 163 21.74 5.73 11.19
C LYS A 163 21.90 6.63 9.95
N PRO A 164 23.14 6.87 9.48
CA PRO A 164 23.40 7.74 8.31
C PRO A 164 22.68 7.28 7.05
N GLU A 165 22.55 5.97 6.85
CA GLU A 165 21.88 5.40 5.67
C GLU A 165 20.39 5.76 5.62
N LEU A 166 19.67 5.74 6.75
CA LEU A 166 18.26 6.19 6.79
C LEU A 166 18.13 7.69 6.45
N PHE A 167 19.11 8.49 6.85
CA PHE A 167 19.16 9.90 6.49
C PHE A 167 19.35 10.09 4.98
N ARG A 168 20.19 9.26 4.32
CA ARG A 168 20.30 9.27 2.86
C ARG A 168 19.00 8.87 2.17
N ILE A 169 18.31 7.85 2.68
CA ILE A 169 17.00 7.42 2.15
C ILE A 169 16.00 8.59 2.22
N MET A 170 15.95 9.29 3.35
CA MET A 170 15.12 10.49 3.50
C MET A 170 15.50 11.58 2.48
N LEU A 171 16.79 11.88 2.32
CA LEU A 171 17.27 12.87 1.35
C LEU A 171 16.91 12.48 -0.10
N GLN A 172 17.03 11.21 -0.46
CA GLN A 172 16.63 10.73 -1.79
C GLN A 172 15.12 10.85 -1.99
N TRP A 173 14.33 10.50 -0.96
CA TRP A 173 12.88 10.64 -0.99
C TRP A 173 12.46 12.09 -1.26
N ILE A 174 13.15 13.07 -0.66
CA ILE A 174 12.90 14.49 -0.91
C ILE A 174 12.98 14.82 -2.41
N TYR A 175 13.93 14.24 -3.14
CA TYR A 175 14.15 14.54 -4.56
C TYR A 175 13.17 13.83 -5.50
N CYS A 176 12.91 12.53 -5.29
CA CYS A 176 12.21 11.72 -6.28
C CYS A 176 10.97 10.98 -5.76
N GLY A 177 10.62 11.15 -4.48
CA GLY A 177 9.42 10.55 -3.85
C GLY A 177 9.39 9.03 -3.92
N TYR A 178 10.55 8.40 -4.09
CA TYR A 178 10.69 6.98 -4.28
C TYR A 178 12.10 6.54 -3.94
N TRP A 179 12.21 5.40 -3.27
CA TRP A 179 13.49 4.75 -3.08
C TRP A 179 13.39 3.28 -3.49
N LYS A 180 14.41 2.80 -4.22
CA LYS A 180 14.43 1.43 -4.77
C LYS A 180 14.61 0.38 -3.68
N GLU A 181 15.25 0.75 -2.57
CA GLU A 181 15.68 -0.14 -1.49
C GLU A 181 15.13 0.40 -0.16
N PHE A 182 13.81 0.46 -0.03
CA PHE A 182 13.19 0.77 1.27
C PHE A 182 13.68 -0.24 2.32
N PRO A 183 13.86 0.15 3.60
CA PRO A 183 14.46 -0.75 4.58
C PRO A 183 13.77 -2.11 4.61
N GLU A 184 14.53 -3.20 4.66
CA GLU A 184 13.96 -4.54 4.77
C GLU A 184 13.46 -4.77 6.21
N GLU A 185 14.31 -4.43 7.17
CA GLU A 185 14.04 -4.57 8.60
C GLU A 185 12.99 -3.58 9.11
N ILE A 186 12.08 -4.08 9.93
CA ILE A 186 10.97 -3.29 10.47
C ILE A 186 11.45 -2.15 11.39
N GLU A 187 12.53 -2.39 12.13
CA GLU A 187 13.13 -1.40 13.04
C GLU A 187 13.63 -0.19 12.28
N ASP A 188 14.28 -0.42 11.13
CA ASP A 188 14.78 0.63 10.27
C ASP A 188 13.63 1.42 9.61
N THR A 189 12.52 0.75 9.25
CA THR A 189 11.31 1.47 8.79
C THR A 189 10.72 2.35 9.89
N CYS A 190 10.66 1.85 11.14
CA CYS A 190 10.20 2.62 12.30
C CYS A 190 11.07 3.86 12.55
N ASP A 191 12.39 3.69 12.53
CA ASP A 191 13.34 4.80 12.69
C ASP A 191 13.26 5.81 11.54
N LEU A 192 13.10 5.34 10.30
CA LEU A 192 12.89 6.21 9.15
C LEU A 192 11.59 7.01 9.28
N MET A 193 10.53 6.42 9.86
CA MET A 193 9.27 7.12 10.12
C MET A 193 9.46 8.25 11.14
N LEU A 194 10.19 8.01 12.23
CA LEU A 194 10.51 9.03 13.22
C LEU A 194 11.36 10.15 12.62
N LEU A 195 12.34 9.80 11.79
CA LEU A 195 13.16 10.77 11.07
C LEU A 195 12.32 11.61 10.09
N ALA A 196 11.39 10.98 9.36
CA ALA A 196 10.47 11.68 8.47
C ALA A 196 9.57 12.68 9.22
N ASP A 197 9.09 12.30 10.41
CA ASP A 197 8.32 13.18 11.30
C ASP A 197 9.19 14.34 11.79
N GLU A 198 10.42 14.07 12.22
CA GLU A 198 11.38 15.08 12.68
C GLU A 198 11.64 16.15 11.60
N TYR A 199 11.75 15.74 10.33
CA TYR A 199 11.94 16.64 9.19
C TYR A 199 10.63 17.12 8.55
N LEU A 200 9.48 16.76 9.12
CA LEU A 200 8.15 17.16 8.70
C LEU A 200 7.82 16.76 7.24
N ILE A 201 8.24 15.56 6.84
CA ILE A 201 8.03 14.97 5.51
C ILE A 201 6.88 13.96 5.59
N THR A 202 5.65 14.48 5.50
CA THR A 202 4.42 13.73 5.80
C THR A 202 4.17 12.54 4.87
N ASP A 203 4.53 12.67 3.59
CA ASP A 203 4.35 11.61 2.59
C ASP A 203 5.32 10.44 2.80
N LEU A 204 6.56 10.70 3.21
CA LEU A 204 7.50 9.65 3.62
C LEU A 204 7.01 8.94 4.87
N LYS A 205 6.55 9.70 5.88
CA LYS A 205 5.98 9.14 7.11
C LYS A 205 4.82 8.19 6.81
N GLN A 206 3.87 8.62 5.99
CA GLN A 206 2.76 7.76 5.55
C GLN A 206 3.27 6.51 4.83
N LYS A 207 4.31 6.65 3.98
CA LYS A 207 4.88 5.50 3.29
C LYS A 207 5.49 4.48 4.27
N CYS A 208 6.19 4.94 5.31
CA CYS A 208 6.69 4.07 6.36
C CYS A 208 5.54 3.35 7.08
N GLU A 209 4.43 4.02 7.40
CA GLU A 209 3.27 3.37 8.02
C GLU A 209 2.66 2.27 7.13
N GLU A 210 2.51 2.53 5.83
CA GLU A 210 2.04 1.54 4.87
C GLU A 210 2.97 0.32 4.82
N ASP A 211 4.29 0.55 4.81
CA ASP A 211 5.30 -0.51 4.81
C ASP A 211 5.26 -1.33 6.11
N ILE A 212 5.17 -0.67 7.27
CA ILE A 212 5.00 -1.34 8.58
C ILE A 212 3.76 -2.22 8.56
N ILE A 213 2.62 -1.69 8.08
CA ILE A 213 1.36 -2.46 7.99
C ILE A 213 1.52 -3.68 7.08
N SER A 214 2.22 -3.53 5.96
CA SER A 214 2.41 -4.61 5.00
C SER A 214 3.30 -5.75 5.53
N LYS A 215 4.21 -5.42 6.45
CA LYS A 215 5.16 -6.35 7.07
C LYS A 215 4.68 -6.91 8.41
N LEU A 216 3.51 -6.48 8.91
CA LEU A 216 2.93 -6.96 10.16
C LEU A 216 2.82 -8.49 10.17
N GLY A 217 3.46 -9.11 11.16
CA GLY A 217 3.61 -10.56 11.30
C GLY A 217 3.58 -10.97 12.76
N SER A 218 3.16 -12.20 13.07
CA SER A 218 3.13 -12.68 14.46
C SER A 218 4.53 -12.72 15.10
N SER A 219 5.60 -12.74 14.29
CA SER A 219 7.00 -12.69 14.73
C SER A 219 7.48 -11.28 15.13
N ASN A 220 6.93 -10.22 14.55
CA ASN A 220 7.39 -8.82 14.77
C ASN A 220 6.34 -7.94 15.48
N ILE A 221 5.13 -8.46 15.70
CA ILE A 221 4.02 -7.73 16.29
C ILE A 221 4.32 -7.11 17.65
N LEU A 222 5.12 -7.77 18.50
CA LEU A 222 5.47 -7.22 19.81
C LEU A 222 6.31 -5.96 19.68
N GLN A 223 7.35 -6.01 18.85
CA GLN A 223 8.20 -4.85 18.58
C GLN A 223 7.39 -3.68 18.04
N ILE A 224 6.49 -3.93 17.08
CA ILE A 224 5.63 -2.90 16.49
C ILE A 224 4.64 -2.37 17.53
N LEU A 225 4.06 -3.23 18.38
CA LEU A 225 3.16 -2.81 19.44
C LEU A 225 3.86 -1.89 20.46
N LEU A 226 5.08 -2.27 20.88
CA LEU A 226 5.91 -1.44 21.76
C LEU A 226 6.14 -0.05 21.13
N PHE A 227 6.55 -0.05 19.86
CA PHE A 227 6.83 1.17 19.11
C PHE A 227 5.59 2.08 18.98
N VAL A 228 4.46 1.52 18.57
CA VAL A 228 3.22 2.27 18.35
C VAL A 228 2.68 2.86 19.65
N GLU A 229 2.88 2.19 20.79
CA GLU A 229 2.49 2.72 22.10
C GLU A 229 3.40 3.86 22.55
N GLN A 230 4.72 3.70 22.41
CA GLN A 230 5.69 4.75 22.72
C GLN A 230 5.49 6.00 21.88
N HIS A 231 5.04 5.84 20.63
CA HIS A 231 4.86 6.92 19.66
C HIS A 231 3.40 7.16 19.28
N SER A 232 2.46 6.88 20.20
CA SER A 232 1.01 6.94 19.93
C SER A 232 0.47 8.29 19.42
N ASN A 233 1.18 9.40 19.69
CA ASN A 233 0.82 10.73 19.18
C ASN A 233 1.30 10.98 17.74
N LEU A 234 2.27 10.19 17.27
CA LEU A 234 2.88 10.35 15.95
C LEU A 234 2.26 9.37 14.94
N VAL A 235 1.85 8.19 15.39
CA VAL A 235 1.36 7.12 14.54
C VAL A 235 -0.11 7.33 14.12
N SER A 236 -0.45 6.99 12.88
CA SER A 236 -1.84 7.01 12.42
C SER A 236 -2.75 6.03 13.15
N GLN A 237 -4.03 6.39 13.25
CA GLN A 237 -5.06 5.52 13.84
C GLN A 237 -5.17 4.18 13.12
N LEU A 238 -4.91 4.13 11.81
CA LEU A 238 -4.96 2.91 11.03
C LEU A 238 -3.89 1.89 11.50
N LEU A 239 -2.64 2.33 11.67
CA LEU A 239 -1.57 1.47 12.15
C LEU A 239 -1.84 0.99 13.59
N LEU A 240 -2.35 1.89 14.45
CA LEU A 240 -2.81 1.54 15.81
C LEU A 240 -3.89 0.45 15.79
N GLU A 241 -4.96 0.63 15.02
CA GLU A 241 -6.06 -0.34 14.94
C GLU A 241 -5.60 -1.68 14.36
N LYS A 242 -4.76 -1.66 13.31
CA LYS A 242 -4.29 -2.87 12.64
C LYS A 242 -3.36 -3.70 13.54
N THR A 243 -2.40 -3.05 14.19
CA THR A 243 -1.48 -3.69 15.15
C THR A 243 -2.25 -4.30 16.32
N ASN A 244 -3.17 -3.54 16.94
CA ASN A 244 -4.00 -4.06 18.03
C ASN A 244 -4.90 -5.23 17.58
N SER A 245 -5.52 -5.12 16.41
CA SER A 245 -6.36 -6.19 15.87
C SER A 245 -5.58 -7.48 15.65
N MET A 246 -4.38 -7.39 15.05
CA MET A 246 -3.55 -8.55 14.78
C MET A 246 -3.05 -9.19 16.06
N PHE A 247 -2.60 -8.39 17.04
CA PHE A 247 -2.18 -8.90 18.34
C PHE A 247 -3.28 -9.73 19.02
N ILE A 248 -4.53 -9.24 18.96
CA ILE A 248 -5.69 -9.95 19.49
C ILE A 248 -6.00 -11.22 18.69
N ASP A 249 -6.01 -11.12 17.36
CA ASP A 249 -6.46 -12.21 16.49
C ASP A 249 -5.45 -13.38 16.44
N ASP A 250 -4.15 -13.08 16.56
CA ASP A 250 -3.07 -14.07 16.57
C ASP A 250 -2.48 -14.32 17.97
N PHE A 251 -3.15 -13.90 19.05
CA PHE A 251 -2.64 -13.97 20.42
C PHE A 251 -2.06 -15.35 20.79
N ASP A 252 -2.78 -16.43 20.46
CA ASP A 252 -2.33 -17.81 20.75
C ASP A 252 -1.02 -18.17 20.05
N LYS A 253 -0.79 -17.67 18.83
CA LYS A 253 0.47 -17.88 18.09
C LYS A 253 1.58 -17.04 18.70
N ILE A 254 1.28 -15.79 19.04
CA ILE A 254 2.23 -14.84 19.62
C ILE A 254 2.73 -15.34 20.99
N HIS A 255 1.82 -15.83 21.83
CA HIS A 255 2.13 -16.42 23.13
C HIS A 255 3.00 -17.67 23.01
N LYS A 256 2.79 -18.50 21.98
CA LYS A 256 3.65 -19.68 21.72
C LYS A 256 5.05 -19.29 21.24
N LEU A 257 5.17 -18.25 20.43
CA LEU A 257 6.45 -17.73 19.93
C LEU A 257 7.24 -17.01 21.03
N ASN A 258 6.55 -16.41 22.00
CA ASN A 258 7.14 -15.57 23.04
C ASN A 258 6.73 -16.07 24.44
N PRO A 259 7.47 -17.04 25.02
CA PRO A 259 7.11 -17.60 26.33
C PRO A 259 7.19 -16.58 27.49
N ASN A 260 7.88 -15.44 27.31
CA ASN A 260 7.97 -14.36 28.30
C ASN A 260 7.00 -13.20 28.04
N LEU A 261 6.01 -13.39 27.17
CA LEU A 261 5.09 -12.34 26.71
C LEU A 261 4.45 -11.52 27.85
N GLU A 262 4.05 -12.17 28.94
CA GLU A 262 3.45 -11.49 30.10
C GLU A 262 4.41 -10.48 30.74
N GLN A 263 5.71 -10.79 30.83
CA GLN A 263 6.69 -9.87 31.39
C GLN A 263 6.92 -8.66 30.47
N ASP A 264 6.96 -8.89 29.16
CA ASP A 264 7.19 -7.83 28.17
C ASP A 264 6.01 -6.86 28.09
N ILE A 265 4.78 -7.36 28.18
CA ILE A 265 3.57 -6.52 28.22
C ILE A 265 3.48 -5.74 29.54
N THR A 266 3.83 -6.36 30.67
CA THR A 266 3.74 -5.70 31.99
C THR A 266 4.75 -4.56 32.13
N ARG A 267 5.87 -4.62 31.40
CA ARG A 267 6.86 -3.53 31.33
C ARG A 267 6.34 -2.27 30.62
N MET A 268 5.21 -2.37 29.91
CA MET A 268 4.54 -1.22 29.28
C MET A 268 3.32 -0.76 30.08
N PRO A 269 3.43 0.30 30.91
CA PRO A 269 2.30 0.80 31.67
C PRO A 269 1.19 1.31 30.74
N GLY A 270 -0.05 0.88 30.98
CA GLY A 270 -1.24 1.31 30.25
C GLY A 270 -1.56 0.52 28.96
N LEU A 271 -0.61 -0.27 28.45
CA LEU A 271 -0.82 -1.12 27.27
C LEU A 271 -1.97 -2.11 27.49
N MET A 272 -1.94 -2.82 28.63
CA MET A 272 -3.00 -3.78 28.98
C MET A 272 -4.39 -3.11 29.00
N THR A 273 -4.50 -1.94 29.62
CA THR A 273 -5.77 -1.22 29.70
C THR A 273 -6.31 -0.85 28.31
N LYS A 274 -5.44 -0.37 27.41
CA LYS A 274 -5.82 -0.03 26.02
C LYS A 274 -6.19 -1.28 25.20
N LEU A 275 -5.43 -2.37 25.36
CA LEU A 275 -5.76 -3.66 24.72
C LEU A 275 -7.13 -4.17 25.18
N PHE A 276 -7.42 -4.12 26.48
CA PHE A 276 -8.72 -4.49 27.03
C PHE A 276 -9.85 -3.59 26.52
N GLN A 277 -9.64 -2.29 26.41
CA GLN A 277 -10.62 -1.37 25.82
C GLN A 277 -10.89 -1.70 24.34
N ASN A 278 -9.85 -1.98 23.56
CA ASN A 278 -9.98 -2.39 22.16
C ASN A 278 -10.69 -3.73 22.00
N LEU A 279 -10.40 -4.72 22.86
CA LEU A 279 -11.13 -5.99 22.94
C LEU A 279 -12.63 -5.78 23.18
N HIS A 280 -12.98 -4.88 24.11
CA HIS A 280 -14.37 -4.57 24.43
C HIS A 280 -15.08 -3.89 23.25
N GLN A 281 -14.45 -2.90 22.61
CA GLN A 281 -15.00 -2.25 21.42
C GLN A 281 -15.19 -3.23 20.25
N LYS A 282 -14.26 -4.19 20.06
CA LYS A 282 -14.38 -5.22 19.02
C LYS A 282 -15.49 -6.23 19.31
N LYS A 283 -15.70 -6.63 20.58
CA LYS A 283 -16.88 -7.43 20.99
C LYS A 283 -18.20 -6.71 20.71
N ILE A 284 -18.27 -5.40 20.99
CA ILE A 284 -19.44 -4.57 20.67
C ILE A 284 -19.67 -4.49 19.15
N ARG A 285 -18.60 -4.31 18.35
CA ARG A 285 -18.69 -4.30 16.87
C ARG A 285 -19.14 -5.66 16.30
N LYS A 286 -18.66 -6.79 16.86
CA LYS A 286 -19.14 -8.14 16.48
C LYS A 286 -20.60 -8.38 16.91
N GLY A 287 -21.02 -7.88 18.06
CA GLY A 287 -22.40 -7.97 18.54
C GLY A 287 -23.41 -7.13 17.76
N ARG A 288 -22.96 -6.12 16.99
CA ARG A 288 -23.80 -5.29 16.10
C ARG A 288 -23.88 -5.80 14.65
N LYS A 289 -23.38 -7.00 14.34
CA LYS A 289 -23.71 -7.66 13.07
C LYS A 289 -25.13 -8.20 13.15
N VAL A 290 -26.11 -7.35 12.81
CA VAL A 290 -27.49 -7.79 12.60
C VAL A 290 -27.48 -8.74 11.39
N HIS A 291 -27.75 -10.01 11.63
CA HIS A 291 -28.12 -10.93 10.57
C HIS A 291 -29.51 -10.53 10.07
N PHE A 292 -29.61 -10.05 8.84
CA PHE A 292 -30.88 -10.06 8.13
C PHE A 292 -31.17 -11.52 7.78
N VAL A 293 -32.05 -12.14 8.54
CA VAL A 293 -32.72 -13.37 8.11
C VAL A 293 -33.77 -12.90 7.10
N VAL A 294 -33.56 -13.22 5.83
CA VAL A 294 -34.66 -13.19 4.87
C VAL A 294 -35.40 -14.49 5.13
N ASP A 295 -36.50 -14.41 5.87
CA ASP A 295 -37.45 -15.51 5.91
C ASP A 295 -38.03 -15.64 4.50
N ASP A 296 -37.85 -16.82 3.89
CA ASP A 296 -38.50 -17.17 2.63
C ASP A 296 -40.02 -17.08 2.84
N PHE A 297 -40.62 -16.01 2.34
CA PHE A 297 -42.07 -15.91 2.24
C PHE A 297 -42.53 -16.96 1.22
N GLU A 298 -43.16 -18.02 1.71
CA GLU A 298 -44.00 -18.87 0.87
C GLU A 298 -45.07 -17.98 0.22
N GLU A 299 -45.05 -17.92 -1.12
CA GLU A 299 -46.15 -17.39 -1.92
C GLU A 299 -47.41 -18.19 -1.56
N SER A 300 -48.27 -17.59 -0.75
CA SER A 300 -49.65 -18.02 -0.60
C SER A 300 -50.56 -16.88 -1.04
N ASP A 301 -51.40 -17.21 -2.01
CA ASP A 301 -52.34 -16.35 -2.70
C ASP A 301 -53.16 -15.47 -1.74
N SER A 302 -53.14 -14.17 -1.95
CA SER A 302 -54.34 -13.33 -1.81
C SER A 302 -54.09 -11.92 -2.34
N ASP A 303 -54.62 -11.68 -3.54
CA ASP A 303 -55.03 -10.37 -4.02
C ASP A 303 -55.90 -9.67 -2.96
N ASP A 304 -55.39 -8.68 -2.22
CA ASP A 304 -56.16 -7.46 -1.82
C ASP A 304 -55.42 -6.38 -0.98
N TYR A 305 -54.10 -6.20 -1.08
CA TYR A 305 -53.40 -5.18 -0.27
C TYR A 305 -52.54 -4.18 -1.05
N VAL A 306 -52.93 -3.85 -2.29
CA VAL A 306 -52.45 -2.63 -2.97
C VAL A 306 -53.44 -1.51 -2.74
N ARG A 307 -53.44 -0.93 -1.53
CA ARG A 307 -53.95 0.43 -1.28
C ARG A 307 -53.46 0.92 0.07
N ASN A 308 -52.94 2.15 0.05
CA ASN A 308 -52.44 2.94 1.17
C ASN A 308 -50.98 2.66 1.52
N TYR A 309 -50.06 3.37 0.88
CA TYR A 309 -48.98 4.14 1.53
C TYR A 309 -48.23 4.96 0.47
N THR A 310 -48.93 5.93 -0.14
CA THR A 310 -48.32 7.03 -0.90
C THR A 310 -49.05 8.32 -0.56
N GLN A 311 -48.87 8.79 0.67
CA GLN A 311 -49.05 10.20 1.04
C GLN A 311 -48.61 10.34 2.49
N HIS A 312 -47.41 10.89 2.70
CA HIS A 312 -47.06 11.82 3.79
C HIS A 312 -45.54 12.07 3.75
N PHE A 313 -45.10 12.77 2.71
CA PHE A 313 -43.87 13.55 2.74
C PHE A 313 -44.13 14.77 1.87
N TYR A 314 -44.71 15.81 2.48
CA TYR A 314 -44.59 17.24 2.18
C TYR A 314 -45.65 17.99 3.00
N GLN A 315 -45.27 18.33 4.23
CA GLN A 315 -45.62 19.58 4.92
C GLN A 315 -44.59 19.79 6.02
#